data_AF-E3SC25-F1
#
_entry.id   AF-E3SC25-F1
#
_cell.length_a   1.000
_cell.length_b   1.000
_cell.length_c   1.000
_cell.angle_alpha   90.00
_cell.angle_beta   90.00
_cell.angle_gamma   90.00
#
_symmetry.space_group_name_H-M   'P 1'
#
loop_
_entity.id
_entity.type
_entity.pdbx_description
1 polymer ?
#
loop_
_entity_poly.entity_id
_entity_poly.type
_entity_poly.pdbx_seq_one_letter_code
_entity_poly.pdbx_strand_id
1 'polypeptide(L)'
;GVANTCATIAEGTTNLKSLPAGKYKLSKFCMEPTSFTVKEDDYKTGESNFIKTRLLTRQTYSLDQMQGAFDVDGSGNVRLQEFEGMDFAPVTVGMPGGERVAFQFTVQGIDAKGTLDGFKGDFTVPSYRGATFLDPKGRGGS
;
A
#
# COMPACT_ATOMS: atom_id res chain seq x y z
N GLY A 1 14.80 -5.99 -12.13
CA GLY A 1 13.71 -5.13 -11.66
C GLY A 1 12.32 -5.63 -11.96
N VAL A 2 12.14 -6.42 -13.02
CA VAL A 2 10.83 -6.99 -13.41
C VAL A 2 10.13 -7.75 -12.26
N ALA A 3 10.88 -8.39 -11.35
CA ALA A 3 10.29 -9.06 -10.20
C ALA A 3 9.58 -8.12 -9.19
N ASN A 4 9.85 -6.81 -9.22
CA ASN A 4 9.21 -5.81 -8.35
C ASN A 4 8.11 -5.04 -9.10
N THR A 5 7.70 -5.48 -10.29
CA THR A 5 6.64 -4.83 -11.07
C THR A 5 5.37 -5.67 -11.08
N CYS A 6 4.21 -5.03 -10.94
CA CYS A 6 2.93 -5.72 -11.10
C CYS A 6 2.67 -6.05 -12.59
N ALA A 7 1.94 -7.13 -12.83
CA ALA A 7 1.50 -7.47 -14.18
C ALA A 7 0.55 -6.40 -14.73
N THR A 8 0.76 -6.00 -15.98
CA THR A 8 -0.15 -5.11 -16.70
C THR A 8 -1.12 -5.91 -17.55
N ILE A 9 -2.36 -5.42 -17.68
CA ILE A 9 -3.37 -6.00 -18.55
C ILE A 9 -3.25 -5.32 -19.91
N ALA A 10 -2.59 -5.98 -20.86
CA ALA A 10 -2.37 -5.43 -22.21
C ALA A 10 -3.65 -5.44 -23.07
N GLU A 11 -4.49 -6.44 -22.88
CA GLU A 11 -5.75 -6.63 -23.60
C GLU A 11 -6.90 -6.75 -22.59
N GLY A 12 -7.97 -5.97 -22.80
CA GLY A 12 -9.10 -5.90 -21.88
C GLY A 12 -10.08 -4.80 -22.26
N THR A 13 -11.03 -4.53 -21.37
CA THR A 13 -12.01 -3.45 -21.53
C THR A 13 -11.98 -2.52 -20.33
N THR A 14 -12.19 -1.23 -20.56
CA THR A 14 -12.39 -0.23 -19.51
C THR A 14 -13.86 -0.14 -19.08
N ASN A 15 -14.76 -0.90 -19.70
CA ASN A 15 -16.15 -1.00 -19.27
C ASN A 15 -16.25 -1.83 -18.00
N LEU A 16 -16.19 -1.17 -16.84
CA LEU A 16 -16.22 -1.82 -15.53
C LEU A 16 -17.49 -2.67 -15.30
N LYS A 17 -18.60 -2.38 -16.00
CA LYS A 17 -19.85 -3.15 -15.93
C LYS A 17 -19.77 -4.51 -16.60
N SER A 18 -18.70 -4.82 -17.33
CA SER A 18 -18.50 -6.14 -17.93
C SER A 18 -18.12 -7.19 -16.89
N LEU A 19 -17.72 -6.80 -15.68
CA LEU A 19 -17.47 -7.72 -14.58
C LEU A 19 -18.83 -8.17 -13.98
N PRO A 20 -19.20 -9.46 -14.09
CA PRO A 20 -20.46 -9.93 -13.56
C PRO A 20 -20.57 -9.74 -12.04
N ALA A 21 -21.80 -9.65 -11.55
CA ALA A 21 -22.06 -9.74 -10.12
C ALA A 21 -21.62 -11.12 -9.61
N GLY A 22 -21.00 -11.17 -8.43
CA GLY A 22 -20.51 -12.42 -7.87
C GLY A 22 -19.48 -12.21 -6.77
N LYS A 23 -19.06 -13.34 -6.18
CA LYS A 23 -17.98 -13.40 -5.20
C LYS A 23 -16.75 -13.96 -5.87
N TYR A 24 -15.66 -13.21 -5.83
CA TYR A 24 -14.39 -13.58 -6.46
C TYR A 24 -13.33 -13.82 -5.39
N LYS A 25 -12.46 -14.80 -5.65
CA LYS A 25 -11.21 -14.96 -4.91
C LYS A 25 -10.11 -14.15 -5.61
N LEU A 26 -9.43 -13.29 -4.88
CA LEU A 26 -8.18 -12.67 -5.30
C LEU A 26 -7.01 -13.57 -4.89
N SER A 27 -6.07 -13.83 -5.80
CA SER A 27 -4.97 -14.79 -5.58
C SER A 27 -3.57 -14.26 -5.91
N LYS A 28 -3.46 -13.19 -6.69
CA LYS A 28 -2.21 -12.54 -7.08
C LYS A 28 -2.38 -11.03 -7.09
N PHE A 29 -3.02 -10.52 -6.03
CA PHE A 29 -3.22 -9.09 -5.88
C PHE A 29 -1.87 -8.43 -5.61
N CYS A 30 -1.52 -7.46 -6.45
CA CYS A 30 -0.23 -6.78 -6.43
C CYS A 30 -0.45 -5.26 -6.41
N MET A 31 0.33 -4.55 -5.60
CA MET A 31 0.39 -3.10 -5.56
C MET A 31 1.83 -2.62 -5.76
N GLU A 32 2.05 -1.87 -6.84
CA GLU A 32 3.34 -1.24 -7.15
C GLU A 32 3.23 0.28 -7.00
N PRO A 33 3.73 0.85 -5.89
CA PRO A 33 3.90 2.28 -5.74
C PRO A 33 4.77 2.88 -6.84
N THR A 34 4.28 3.95 -7.48
CA THR A 34 5.04 4.71 -8.50
C THR A 34 5.71 5.96 -7.92
N SER A 35 5.24 6.44 -6.77
CA SER A 35 5.82 7.58 -6.05
C SER A 35 5.55 7.50 -4.56
N PHE A 36 6.48 8.03 -3.77
CA PHE A 36 6.30 8.26 -2.35
C PHE A 36 6.45 9.75 -2.06
N THR A 37 5.45 10.32 -1.39
CA THR A 37 5.47 11.69 -0.89
C THR A 37 5.26 11.68 0.62
N VAL A 38 6.02 12.51 1.33
CA VAL A 38 5.90 12.64 2.79
C VAL A 38 5.34 14.02 3.10
N LYS A 39 4.38 14.06 4.01
CA LYS A 39 3.81 15.30 4.51
C LYS A 39 4.82 15.96 5.45
N GLU A 40 5.20 17.20 5.16
CA GLU A 40 6.08 18.02 5.97
C GLU A 40 5.33 19.31 6.35
N ASP A 41 5.48 19.73 7.59
CA ASP A 41 4.90 20.97 8.10
C ASP A 41 5.92 22.10 7.95
N ASP A 42 5.55 23.17 7.25
CA ASP A 42 6.35 24.38 7.19
C ASP A 42 6.18 25.17 8.49
N TYR A 43 7.22 25.16 9.33
CA TYR A 43 7.22 25.88 10.60
C TYR A 43 7.03 27.40 10.49
N LYS A 44 7.25 28.01 9.32
CA LYS A 44 7.10 29.45 9.10
C LYS A 44 5.69 29.83 8.67
N THR A 45 5.07 29.04 7.81
CA THR A 45 3.74 29.33 7.25
C THR A 45 2.62 28.59 7.97
N GLY A 46 2.94 27.51 8.69
CA GLY A 46 1.97 26.60 9.29
C GLY A 46 1.25 25.71 8.27
N GLU A 47 1.67 25.75 6.99
CA GLU A 47 1.10 24.92 5.94
C GLU A 47 1.76 23.54 5.93
N SER A 48 0.96 22.50 5.72
CA SER A 48 1.48 21.16 5.49
C SER A 48 1.40 20.78 4.02
N ASN A 49 2.52 20.36 3.45
CA ASN A 49 2.60 19.97 2.04
C ASN A 49 3.20 18.58 1.87
N PHE A 50 2.73 17.84 0.86
CA PHE A 50 3.35 16.57 0.47
C PHE A 50 4.56 16.84 -0.42
N ILE A 51 5.73 16.50 0.09
CA ILE A 51 7.00 16.73 -0.59
C ILE A 51 7.42 15.47 -1.33
N LYS A 52 7.92 15.64 -2.55
CA LYS A 52 8.50 14.55 -3.35
C LYS A 52 9.77 14.03 -2.70
N THR A 53 9.90 12.70 -2.64
CA THR A 53 11.03 12.04 -2.00
C THR A 53 11.84 11.21 -2.99
N ARG A 54 13.04 10.79 -2.59
CA ARG A 54 13.88 9.85 -3.32
C ARG A 54 13.92 8.49 -2.61
N LEU A 55 13.51 7.43 -3.29
CA LEU A 55 13.60 6.07 -2.76
C LEU A 55 15.05 5.64 -2.48
N LEU A 56 15.30 5.09 -1.29
CA LEU A 56 16.64 4.64 -0.86
C LEU A 56 16.76 3.11 -0.76
N THR A 57 15.65 2.39 -0.54
CA THR A 57 15.63 0.93 -0.31
C THR A 57 15.67 0.08 -1.59
N ARG A 58 15.93 0.69 -2.76
CA ARG A 58 15.92 0.01 -4.07
C ARG A 58 14.54 -0.62 -4.35
N GLN A 59 14.49 -1.71 -5.13
CA GLN A 59 13.27 -2.33 -5.65
C GLN A 59 12.75 -3.41 -4.68
N THR A 60 12.28 -2.99 -3.50
CA THR A 60 11.78 -3.87 -2.43
C THR A 60 10.46 -3.39 -1.84
N TYR A 61 9.66 -2.65 -2.61
CA TYR A 61 8.54 -1.84 -2.10
C TYR A 61 7.16 -2.28 -2.60
N SER A 62 7.11 -3.21 -3.56
CA SER A 62 5.84 -3.70 -4.09
C SER A 62 5.24 -4.73 -3.13
N LEU A 63 3.92 -4.67 -2.97
CA LEU A 63 3.15 -5.71 -2.30
C LEU A 63 2.69 -6.69 -3.36
N ASP A 64 2.82 -7.99 -3.12
CA ASP A 64 2.54 -9.01 -4.13
C ASP A 64 2.02 -10.31 -3.49
N GLN A 65 1.42 -11.16 -4.32
CA GLN A 65 0.82 -12.43 -3.92
C GLN A 65 -0.20 -12.29 -2.78
N MET A 66 -0.83 -11.12 -2.68
CA MET A 66 -1.92 -10.91 -1.74
C MET A 66 -3.14 -11.71 -2.19
N GLN A 67 -3.80 -12.32 -1.21
CA GLN A 67 -5.00 -13.11 -1.35
C GLN A 67 -6.14 -12.43 -0.63
N GLY A 68 -7.35 -12.61 -1.16
CA GLY A 68 -8.48 -11.86 -0.69
C GLY A 68 -9.81 -12.29 -1.28
N ALA A 69 -10.85 -11.55 -0.90
CA ALA A 69 -12.16 -11.61 -1.50
C ALA A 69 -12.45 -10.30 -2.25
N PHE A 70 -13.12 -10.41 -3.40
CA PHE A 70 -13.65 -9.28 -4.14
C PHE A 70 -15.11 -9.57 -4.48
N ASP A 71 -16.03 -8.91 -3.79
CA ASP A 71 -17.47 -9.09 -3.99
C ASP A 71 -18.00 -7.96 -4.88
N VAL A 72 -18.83 -8.31 -5.86
CA VAL A 72 -19.51 -7.38 -6.77
C VAL A 72 -21.02 -7.62 -6.68
N ASP A 73 -21.79 -6.61 -6.29
CA ASP A 73 -23.21 -6.77 -5.94
C ASP A 73 -24.19 -6.61 -7.13
N GLY A 74 -23.69 -6.31 -8.33
CA GLY A 74 -24.48 -6.11 -9.54
C GLY A 74 -25.06 -4.70 -9.72
N SER A 75 -25.01 -3.86 -8.68
CA SER A 75 -25.33 -2.42 -8.76
C SER A 75 -24.08 -1.56 -9.02
N GLY A 76 -22.92 -2.22 -9.22
CA GLY A 76 -21.63 -1.58 -9.39
C GLY A 76 -20.90 -1.30 -8.07
N ASN A 77 -21.45 -1.73 -6.93
CA ASN A 77 -20.72 -1.67 -5.66
C ASN A 77 -19.81 -2.88 -5.51
N VAL A 78 -18.70 -2.64 -4.82
CA VAL A 78 -17.67 -3.63 -4.57
C VAL A 78 -17.24 -3.64 -3.11
N ARG A 79 -16.76 -4.80 -2.68
CA ARG A 79 -16.01 -4.94 -1.43
C ARG A 79 -14.72 -5.71 -1.70
N LEU A 80 -13.58 -5.09 -1.41
CA LEU A 80 -12.26 -5.69 -1.44
C LEU A 80 -11.84 -6.03 -0.01
N GLN A 81 -11.43 -7.27 0.22
CA GLN A 81 -10.86 -7.71 1.49
C GLN A 81 -9.55 -8.46 1.25
N GLU A 82 -8.49 -8.08 1.95
CA GLU A 82 -7.21 -8.79 1.97
C GLU A 82 -7.09 -9.62 3.26
N PHE A 83 -6.47 -10.81 3.17
CA PHE A 83 -6.35 -11.73 4.31
C PHE A 83 -4.94 -12.31 4.51
N GLU A 84 -4.15 -12.46 3.45
CA GLU A 84 -2.83 -13.09 3.47
C GLU A 84 -1.98 -12.61 2.29
N GLY A 85 -0.65 -12.61 2.45
CA GLY A 85 0.29 -12.42 1.35
C GLY A 85 1.51 -11.61 1.77
N MET A 86 2.22 -11.03 0.80
CA MET A 86 3.23 -10.01 1.08
C MET A 86 2.55 -8.64 1.09
N ASP A 87 1.82 -8.37 2.17
CA ASP A 87 0.94 -7.22 2.39
C ASP A 87 1.65 -6.03 3.09
N PHE A 88 2.96 -6.14 3.34
CA PHE A 88 3.80 -5.04 3.79
C PHE A 88 5.21 -5.04 3.18
N ALA A 89 5.79 -3.85 3.10
CA ALA A 89 7.17 -3.62 2.68
C ALA A 89 7.81 -2.48 3.51
N PRO A 90 8.96 -2.71 4.16
CA PRO A 90 9.72 -1.64 4.80
C PRO A 90 10.38 -0.76 3.73
N VAL A 91 10.06 0.53 3.74
CA VAL A 91 10.55 1.51 2.77
C VAL A 91 11.30 2.61 3.51
N THR A 92 12.40 3.08 2.92
CA THR A 92 13.06 4.32 3.37
C THR A 92 13.20 5.25 2.19
N VAL A 93 12.77 6.49 2.38
CA VAL A 93 12.90 7.57 1.41
C VAL A 93 13.77 8.68 1.98
N GLY A 94 14.49 9.37 1.10
CA GLY A 94 15.22 10.59 1.42
C GLY A 94 14.37 11.81 1.08
N MET A 95 14.22 12.71 2.04
CA MET A 95 13.66 14.05 1.86
C MET A 95 14.70 14.98 1.24
N PRO A 96 14.27 16.09 0.60
CA PRO A 96 15.15 17.24 0.39
C PRO A 96 15.82 17.64 1.72
N GLY A 97 17.10 18.01 1.69
CA GLY A 97 17.85 18.32 2.92
C GLY A 97 18.49 17.12 3.62
N GLY A 98 18.24 15.88 3.17
CA GLY A 98 18.98 14.69 3.59
C GLY A 98 18.36 13.90 4.74
N GLU A 99 17.23 14.36 5.29
CA GLU A 99 16.43 13.57 6.23
C GLU A 99 15.97 12.26 5.57
N ARG A 100 15.90 11.19 6.37
CA ARG A 100 15.45 9.87 5.93
C ARG A 100 14.22 9.47 6.73
N VAL A 101 13.13 9.23 6.02
CA VAL A 101 11.87 8.78 6.61
C VAL A 101 11.70 7.31 6.29
N ALA A 102 11.64 6.48 7.33
CA ALA A 102 11.41 5.05 7.23
C ALA A 102 9.97 4.74 7.65
N PHE A 103 9.27 3.95 6.84
CA PHE A 103 7.88 3.57 7.07
C PHE A 103 7.59 2.19 6.51
N GLN A 104 6.48 1.60 6.94
CA GLN A 104 5.98 0.34 6.41
C GLN A 104 4.87 0.65 5.41
N PHE A 105 5.15 0.48 4.12
CA PHE A 105 4.08 0.51 3.12
C PHE A 105 3.28 -0.78 3.28
N THR A 106 1.98 -0.70 3.53
CA THR A 106 1.16 -1.88 3.83
C THR A 106 -0.30 -1.64 3.48
N VAL A 107 -1.02 -2.73 3.23
CA VAL A 107 -2.49 -2.78 3.20
C VAL A 107 -3.02 -3.94 4.03
N GLN A 108 -2.28 -4.33 5.09
CA GLN A 108 -2.60 -5.47 5.93
C GLN A 108 -4.03 -5.39 6.46
N GLY A 109 -4.82 -6.40 6.12
CA GLY A 109 -6.21 -6.54 6.56
C GLY A 109 -7.14 -5.46 6.01
N ILE A 110 -6.86 -4.90 4.83
CA ILE A 110 -7.73 -3.89 4.22
C ILE A 110 -9.15 -4.45 4.01
N ASP A 111 -10.16 -3.69 4.41
CA ASP A 111 -11.58 -3.93 4.08
C ASP A 111 -12.16 -2.66 3.44
N ALA A 112 -12.18 -2.63 2.11
CA ALA A 112 -12.55 -1.46 1.34
C ALA A 112 -13.86 -1.66 0.59
N LYS A 113 -14.73 -0.64 0.63
CA LYS A 113 -16.07 -0.64 0.04
C LYS A 113 -16.29 0.62 -0.80
N GLY A 114 -17.13 0.50 -1.83
CA GLY A 114 -17.52 1.63 -2.66
C GLY A 114 -17.99 1.18 -4.03
N THR A 115 -17.80 2.01 -5.04
CA THR A 115 -18.14 1.66 -6.42
C THR A 115 -16.88 1.25 -7.19
N LEU A 116 -17.04 0.69 -8.38
CA LEU A 116 -15.92 0.41 -9.29
C LEU A 116 -15.14 1.67 -9.70
N ASP A 117 -15.74 2.86 -9.60
CA ASP A 117 -15.06 4.15 -9.83
C ASP A 117 -14.21 4.59 -8.64
N GLY A 118 -14.44 4.03 -7.46
CA GLY A 118 -13.70 4.34 -6.25
C GLY A 118 -14.27 3.67 -5.01
N PHE A 119 -13.40 2.97 -4.29
CA PHE A 119 -13.69 2.36 -3.01
C PHE A 119 -12.65 2.79 -1.97
N LYS A 120 -13.07 2.82 -0.70
CA LYS A 120 -12.25 3.25 0.43
C LYS A 120 -12.36 2.23 1.55
N GLY A 121 -11.28 2.05 2.28
CA GLY A 121 -11.21 1.14 3.41
C GLY A 121 -10.03 1.50 4.29
N ASP A 122 -10.13 1.06 5.53
CA ASP A 122 -9.04 1.15 6.48
C ASP A 122 -8.21 -0.13 6.45
N PHE A 123 -6.94 0.00 6.81
CA PHE A 123 -5.97 -1.08 6.94
C PHE A 123 -5.09 -0.81 8.16
N THR A 124 -4.39 -1.84 8.64
CA THR A 124 -3.52 -1.70 9.81
C THR A 124 -2.11 -1.31 9.40
N VAL A 125 -1.55 -0.30 10.05
CA VAL A 125 -0.11 0.01 9.98
C VAL A 125 0.54 -0.45 11.29
N PRO A 126 1.16 -1.64 11.33
CA PRO A 126 1.86 -2.08 12.54
C PRO A 126 3.10 -1.22 12.80
N SER A 127 3.64 -1.34 14.01
CA SER A 127 4.92 -0.68 14.34
C SER A 127 6.01 -1.13 13.37
N TYR A 128 6.71 -0.17 12.76
CA TYR A 128 7.83 -0.42 11.84
C TYR A 128 8.95 -1.28 12.46
N ARG A 129 9.10 -1.22 13.79
CA ARG A 129 9.99 -2.10 14.57
C ARG A 129 9.14 -3.02 15.45
N GLY A 130 9.39 -4.33 15.36
CA GLY A 130 8.73 -5.33 16.20
C GLY A 130 9.10 -5.19 17.69
N ALA A 131 8.33 -5.82 18.56
CA ALA A 131 8.48 -5.70 20.02
C ALA A 131 9.86 -6.11 20.56
N THR A 132 10.54 -7.04 19.88
CA THR A 132 11.87 -7.55 20.23
C THR A 132 13.02 -6.74 19.61
N PHE A 133 12.73 -5.64 18.90
CA PHE A 133 13.76 -4.76 18.40
C PHE A 133 14.52 -4.10 19.55
N LEU A 134 15.84 -4.12 19.47
CA LEU A 134 16.72 -3.43 20.42
C LEU A 134 17.31 -2.19 19.77
N ASP A 135 17.24 -1.07 20.48
CA ASP A 135 17.96 0.13 20.08
C ASP A 135 19.48 -0.04 20.29
N PRO A 136 20.33 0.91 19.82
CA PRO A 136 21.78 0.82 19.98
C PRO A 136 22.29 0.78 21.44
N LYS A 137 21.41 1.01 22.42
CA LYS A 137 21.69 0.93 23.86
C LYS A 137 21.10 -0.32 24.50
N GLY A 138 20.61 -1.27 23.71
CA GLY A 138 20.05 -2.53 24.18
C GLY A 138 18.67 -2.40 24.83
N ARG A 139 17.96 -1.29 24.61
CA ARG A 139 16.61 -1.08 25.15
C ARG A 139 15.58 -1.66 24.16
N GLY A 140 14.62 -2.43 24.67
CA GLY A 140 13.55 -3.06 23.89
C GLY A 140 12.19 -2.93 24.57
N GLY A 141 11.14 -3.39 23.89
CA GLY A 141 9.76 -3.32 24.39
C GLY A 141 9.25 -4.58 25.09
N SER A 142 9.85 -5.74 24.83
CA SER A 142 9.46 -7.05 25.37
C SER A 142 10.65 -7.86 25.86
#